data_AF-A0A2V6QZ19-F1
#
_entry.id   AF-A0A2V6QZ19-F1
#
_cell.length_a   1.000
_cell.length_b   1.000
_cell.length_c   1.000
_cell.angle_alpha   90.00
_cell.angle_beta   90.00
_cell.angle_gamma   90.00
#
_symmetry.space_group_name_H-M   'P 1'
#
loop_
_entity.id
_entity.type
_entity.pdbx_description
1 polymer ?
#
loop_
_entity_poly.entity_id
_entity_poly.type
_entity_poly.pdbx_seq_one_letter_code
_entity_poly.pdbx_strand_id
1 'polypeptide(L)'
;YLLTADLTLIVAGFVLQGLFGDALYGQNPSYLSERFPTEVRAAASAFCYHQGAIFGGLVAPILSYFAINYNLGFGVPMLVGTAAGAISFVIALLLGPETRGKELVPDLVVA
;
A
#
# COMPACT_ATOMS: atom_id res chain seq x y z
N TYR A 1 1.59 -11.86 -16.11
CA TYR A 1 2.97 -12.22 -15.74
C TYR A 1 3.02 -13.28 -14.62
N LEU A 2 2.12 -13.23 -13.62
CA LEU A 2 2.07 -14.22 -12.52
C LEU A 2 1.58 -15.64 -12.91
N LEU A 3 0.87 -15.80 -14.03
CA LEU A 3 0.22 -17.06 -14.44
C LEU A 3 0.76 -17.61 -15.78
N THR A 4 1.95 -17.21 -16.17
CA THR A 4 2.59 -17.64 -17.44
C THR A 4 4.01 -18.12 -17.17
N ALA A 5 4.51 -19.02 -18.00
CA ALA A 5 5.91 -19.46 -18.03
C ALA A 5 6.75 -18.70 -19.09
N ASP A 6 6.11 -17.87 -19.91
CA ASP A 6 6.80 -17.07 -20.93
C ASP A 6 7.63 -15.95 -20.28
N LEU A 7 8.94 -16.02 -20.46
CA LEU A 7 9.89 -15.07 -19.86
C LEU A 7 9.65 -13.64 -20.31
N THR A 8 9.27 -13.42 -21.57
CA THR A 8 9.03 -12.08 -22.12
C THR A 8 7.84 -11.43 -21.40
N LEU A 9 6.76 -12.18 -21.21
CA LEU A 9 5.58 -11.70 -20.47
C LEU A 9 5.86 -11.52 -18.98
N ILE A 10 6.76 -12.33 -18.40
CA ILE A 10 7.22 -12.16 -17.01
C ILE A 10 7.95 -10.83 -16.86
N VAL A 11 8.97 -10.60 -17.69
CA VAL A 11 9.80 -9.39 -17.64
C VAL A 11 8.97 -8.15 -17.92
N ALA A 12 8.14 -8.15 -18.96
CA ALA A 12 7.27 -7.02 -19.29
C ALA A 12 6.33 -6.66 -18.13
N GLY A 13 5.75 -7.67 -17.46
CA GLY A 13 4.89 -7.45 -16.31
C GLY A 13 5.62 -6.88 -15.09
N PHE A 14 6.82 -7.38 -14.79
CA PHE A 14 7.64 -6.83 -13.70
C PHE A 14 8.09 -5.40 -13.97
N VAL A 15 8.43 -5.05 -15.22
CA VAL A 15 8.75 -3.67 -15.59
C VAL A 15 7.55 -2.75 -15.38
N LEU A 16 6.36 -3.15 -15.85
CA LEU A 16 5.13 -2.39 -15.60
C LEU A 16 4.83 -2.25 -14.10
N GLN A 17 5.02 -3.33 -13.33
CA GLN A 17 4.86 -3.28 -11.88
C GLN A 17 5.84 -2.31 -11.23
N GLY A 18 7.12 -2.30 -11.63
CA GLY A 18 8.11 -1.37 -11.09
C GLY A 18 7.80 0.10 -11.41
N LEU A 19 7.33 0.37 -12.63
CA LEU A 19 6.99 1.74 -13.06
C LEU A 19 5.80 2.34 -12.30
N PHE A 20 4.79 1.54 -11.98
CA PHE A 20 3.53 2.04 -11.42
C PHE A 20 3.26 1.57 -9.99
N GLY A 21 3.63 0.34 -9.64
CA GLY A 21 3.35 -0.27 -8.34
C GLY A 21 4.16 0.32 -7.20
N ASP A 22 5.42 0.67 -7.43
CA ASP A 22 6.29 1.26 -6.39
C ASP A 22 5.96 2.74 -6.10
N ALA A 23 5.18 3.40 -6.95
CA ALA A 23 4.71 4.76 -6.70
C ALA A 23 3.94 4.88 -5.36
N LEU A 24 3.36 3.78 -4.88
CA LEU A 24 2.67 3.70 -3.59
C LEU A 24 3.57 4.13 -2.42
N TYR A 25 4.86 3.81 -2.45
CA TYR A 25 5.79 4.16 -1.37
C TYR A 25 6.09 5.66 -1.30
N GLY A 26 6.00 6.38 -2.42
CA GLY A 26 6.08 7.84 -2.43
C GLY A 26 4.76 8.51 -2.03
N GLN A 27 3.62 7.93 -2.43
CA GLN A 27 2.29 8.50 -2.17
C GLN A 27 1.87 8.39 -0.71
N ASN A 28 2.14 7.25 -0.05
CA ASN A 28 1.72 7.01 1.34
C ASN A 28 2.22 8.07 2.34
N PRO A 29 3.53 8.42 2.40
CA PRO A 29 4.00 9.42 3.36
C PRO A 29 3.46 10.83 3.05
N SER A 30 3.36 11.22 1.77
CA SER A 30 2.74 12.49 1.38
C SER A 30 1.27 12.54 1.80
N TYR A 31 0.52 11.47 1.54
CA TYR A 31 -0.88 11.35 1.94
C TYR A 31 -1.05 11.47 3.46
N LEU A 32 -0.26 10.75 4.26
CA LEU A 32 -0.35 10.79 5.72
C LEU A 32 0.03 12.16 6.29
N SER A 33 0.96 12.87 5.66
CA SER A 33 1.42 14.18 6.14
C SER A 33 0.33 15.26 6.17
N GLU A 34 -0.73 15.09 5.38
CA GLU A 34 -1.85 16.03 5.29
C GLU A 34 -3.03 15.64 6.20
N ARG A 35 -2.96 14.47 6.86
CA ARG A 35 -4.04 13.94 7.71
C ARG A 35 -3.96 14.36 9.17
N PHE A 36 -2.79 14.77 9.63
CA PHE A 36 -2.52 15.01 11.04
C PHE A 36 -2.10 16.46 11.31
N PRO A 37 -2.55 17.05 12.44
CA PRO A 37 -2.09 18.36 12.90
C PRO A 37 -0.58 18.40 13.04
N THR A 38 0.00 19.59 12.84
CA THR A 38 1.45 19.80 12.69
C THR A 38 2.26 19.28 13.89
N GLU A 39 1.73 19.42 15.09
CA GLU A 39 2.35 19.11 16.38
C GLU A 39 2.54 17.60 16.58
N VAL A 40 1.66 16.79 16.00
CA VAL A 40 1.67 15.33 16.14
C VAL A 40 1.94 14.60 14.83
N ARG A 41 2.09 15.34 13.72
CA ARG A 41 2.13 14.80 12.36
C ARG A 41 3.16 13.69 12.19
N ALA A 42 4.38 13.91 12.66
CA ALA A 42 5.46 12.94 12.52
C ALA A 42 5.13 11.63 13.25
N ALA A 43 4.72 11.71 14.52
CA ALA A 43 4.41 10.54 15.34
C ALA A 43 3.16 9.79 14.82
N ALA A 44 2.10 10.51 14.47
CA ALA A 44 0.86 9.90 13.97
C ALA A 44 1.06 9.25 12.59
N SER A 45 1.78 9.92 11.68
CA SER A 45 2.11 9.34 10.37
C SER A 45 2.96 8.08 10.50
N ALA A 46 3.99 8.12 11.37
CA ALA A 46 4.83 6.96 11.63
C ALA A 46 4.03 5.78 12.22
N PHE A 47 3.16 6.04 13.20
CA PHE A 47 2.30 5.03 13.81
C PHE A 47 1.40 4.36 12.76
N CYS A 48 0.68 5.15 11.94
CA CYS A 48 -0.19 4.63 10.90
C CYS A 48 0.58 3.83 9.83
N TYR A 49 1.74 4.34 9.40
CA TYR A 49 2.58 3.66 8.42
C TYR A 49 3.08 2.31 8.94
N HIS A 50 3.59 2.27 10.16
CA HIS A 50 4.12 1.04 10.76
C HIS A 50 3.04 0.00 11.04
N GLN A 51 1.81 0.41 11.38
CA GLN A 51 0.71 -0.55 11.51
C GLN A 51 0.45 -1.28 10.20
N GLY A 52 0.48 -0.56 9.07
CA GLY A 52 0.41 -1.16 7.74
C GLY A 52 1.59 -2.09 7.46
N ALA A 53 2.82 -1.70 7.81
CA ALA A 53 4.00 -2.53 7.62
C ALA A 53 3.97 -3.83 8.43
N ILE A 54 3.50 -3.81 9.68
CA ILE A 54 3.35 -4.99 10.53
C ILE A 54 2.42 -6.01 9.87
N PHE A 55 1.24 -5.57 9.43
CA PHE A 55 0.30 -6.47 8.75
C PHE A 55 0.79 -6.87 7.36
N GLY A 56 1.49 -5.98 6.66
CA GLY A 56 2.18 -6.29 5.39
C GLY A 56 3.21 -7.42 5.56
N GLY A 57 3.88 -7.50 6.71
CA GLY A 57 4.78 -8.60 7.04
C GLY A 57 4.10 -9.98 7.07
N LEU A 58 2.78 -10.03 7.27
CA LEU A 58 2.00 -11.27 7.25
C LEU A 58 1.65 -11.75 5.83
N VAL A 59 1.91 -10.96 4.78
CA VAL A 59 1.59 -11.33 3.40
C VAL A 59 2.32 -12.61 2.98
N ALA A 60 3.63 -12.71 3.22
CA ALA A 60 4.42 -13.88 2.82
C ALA A 60 3.91 -15.22 3.43
N PRO A 61 3.63 -15.33 4.75
CA PRO A 61 3.06 -16.55 5.31
C PRO A 61 1.63 -16.82 4.81
N ILE A 62 0.80 -15.80 4.59
CA ILE A 62 -0.55 -15.98 4.02
C ILE A 62 -0.48 -16.55 2.59
N LEU A 63 0.38 -15.97 1.74
CA LEU A 63 0.58 -16.45 0.38
C LEU A 63 1.07 -17.90 0.38
N SER A 64 2.06 -18.21 1.23
CA SER A 64 2.59 -19.58 1.39
C SER A 64 1.53 -20.57 1.86
N TYR A 65 0.69 -20.17 2.82
CA TYR A 65 -0.40 -21.00 3.32
C TYR A 65 -1.34 -21.42 2.19
N PHE A 66 -1.79 -20.48 1.36
CA PHE A 66 -2.69 -20.80 0.24
C PHE A 66 -1.98 -21.53 -0.91
N ALA A 67 -0.75 -21.14 -1.23
CA ALA A 67 0.02 -21.78 -2.30
C ALA A 67 0.24 -23.27 -2.03
N ILE A 68 0.55 -23.63 -0.78
CA ILE A 68 0.91 -24.99 -0.38
C ILE A 68 -0.34 -25.80 0.00
N ASN A 69 -1.16 -25.33 0.94
CA ASN A 69 -2.26 -26.16 1.48
C ASN A 69 -3.41 -26.37 0.49
N TYR A 70 -3.55 -25.47 -0.49
CA TYR A 70 -4.57 -25.58 -1.55
C TYR A 70 -3.97 -25.92 -2.92
N ASN A 71 -2.67 -26.20 -3.01
CA ASN A 71 -1.96 -26.53 -4.26
C ASN A 71 -2.19 -25.51 -5.39
N LEU A 72 -2.37 -24.23 -5.04
CA LEU A 72 -2.63 -23.16 -6.00
C LEU A 72 -1.36 -22.62 -6.67
N GLY A 73 -0.18 -22.92 -6.10
CA GLY A 73 1.05 -22.18 -6.36
C GLY A 73 0.95 -20.73 -5.88
N PHE A 74 2.00 -19.94 -6.10
CA PHE A 74 2.04 -18.55 -5.61
C PHE A 74 1.27 -17.55 -6.50
N GLY A 75 1.12 -17.84 -7.79
CA GLY A 75 0.56 -16.89 -8.76
C GLY A 75 -0.88 -16.46 -8.43
N VAL A 76 -1.74 -17.40 -8.05
CA VAL A 76 -3.16 -17.11 -7.71
C VAL A 76 -3.29 -16.33 -6.40
N PRO A 77 -2.70 -16.76 -5.27
CA PRO A 77 -2.72 -15.97 -4.03
C PRO A 77 -2.13 -14.56 -4.19
N MET A 78 -1.04 -14.41 -4.96
CA MET A 78 -0.45 -13.10 -5.25
C MET A 78 -1.41 -12.21 -6.03
N LEU A 79 -2.03 -12.75 -7.10
CA LEU A 79 -3.00 -12.00 -7.91
C LEU A 79 -4.18 -11.51 -7.06
N VAL A 80 -4.78 -12.40 -6.26
CA VAL A 80 -5.92 -12.07 -5.40
C VAL A 80 -5.52 -11.06 -4.33
N GLY A 81 -4.38 -11.27 -3.67
CA GLY A 81 -3.87 -10.36 -2.62
C GLY A 81 -3.58 -8.96 -3.17
N THR A 82 -2.90 -8.85 -4.31
CA THR A 82 -2.61 -7.57 -4.95
C THR A 82 -3.90 -6.88 -5.41
N ALA A 83 -4.84 -7.59 -6.04
CA ALA A 83 -6.11 -7.01 -6.46
C ALA A 83 -6.93 -6.50 -5.28
N ALA A 84 -7.05 -7.28 -4.20
CA ALA A 84 -7.74 -6.88 -2.98
C ALA A 84 -7.07 -5.67 -2.32
N GLY A 85 -5.73 -5.64 -2.24
CA GLY A 85 -4.97 -4.50 -1.73
C GLY A 85 -5.18 -3.23 -2.56
N ALA A 86 -5.16 -3.35 -3.89
CA ALA A 86 -5.41 -2.23 -4.80
C ALA A 86 -6.84 -1.68 -4.65
N ILE A 87 -7.85 -2.55 -4.57
CA ILE A 87 -9.24 -2.15 -4.34
C ILE A 87 -9.39 -1.45 -2.99
N SER A 88 -8.78 -2.01 -1.93
CA SER A 88 -8.77 -1.39 -0.59
C SER A 88 -8.16 0.01 -0.62
N PHE A 89 -7.01 0.17 -1.30
CA PHE A 89 -6.36 1.46 -1.47
C PHE A 89 -7.24 2.47 -2.23
N VAL A 90 -7.87 2.06 -3.32
CA VAL A 90 -8.80 2.91 -4.09
C VAL A 90 -10.00 3.32 -3.24
N ILE A 91 -10.59 2.41 -2.48
CA ILE A 91 -11.69 2.72 -1.56
C ILE A 91 -11.24 3.74 -0.51
N ALA A 92 -10.07 3.54 0.11
CA ALA A 92 -9.53 4.46 1.10
C ALA A 92 -9.28 5.85 0.52
N LEU A 93 -8.82 5.94 -0.73
CA LEU A 93 -8.63 7.20 -1.44
C LEU A 93 -9.95 7.91 -1.74
N LEU A 94 -10.96 7.18 -2.22
CA LEU A 94 -12.27 7.74 -2.56
C LEU A 94 -13.06 8.20 -1.33
N LEU A 95 -12.90 7.51 -0.20
CA LEU A 95 -13.55 7.87 1.07
C LEU A 95 -12.72 8.87 1.89
N GLY A 96 -11.45 9.06 1.55
CA GLY A 96 -10.55 9.98 2.23
C GLY A 96 -10.97 11.43 2.01
N PRO A 97 -10.77 12.33 2.99
CA PRO A 97 -11.04 13.75 2.80
C PRO A 97 -10.14 14.34 1.71
N GLU A 98 -10.66 15.23 0.88
CA GLU A 98 -9.81 16.04 -0.01
C GLU A 98 -9.08 17.11 0.82
N THR A 99 -7.76 17.23 0.64
CA THR A 99 -6.89 18.13 1.42
C THR A 99 -6.28 19.27 0.59
N ARG A 100 -6.54 19.31 -0.72
CA ARG A 100 -6.10 20.39 -1.60
C ARG A 100 -6.55 21.76 -1.08
N GLY A 101 -5.57 22.63 -0.88
CA GLY A 101 -5.79 24.00 -0.41
C GLY A 101 -5.99 24.13 1.10
N LYS A 102 -5.88 23.04 1.86
CA LYS A 102 -5.89 23.09 3.33
C LYS A 102 -4.58 23.72 3.83
N GLU A 103 -4.69 24.74 4.67
CA GLU A 103 -3.54 25.25 5.41
C GLU A 103 -3.14 24.26 6.51
N LEU A 104 -1.87 23.84 6.49
CA LEU A 104 -1.33 22.83 7.38
C LEU A 104 -0.62 23.49 8.57
N VAL A 105 -1.40 24.19 9.40
CA VAL A 105 -0.92 24.91 10.59
C VAL A 105 -1.12 24.09 11.87
N PRO A 106 -0.48 24.47 12.99
CA PRO A 106 -0.78 23.92 14.31
C PRO A 106 -2.22 24.26 14.75
N ASP A 107 -2.94 23.30 15.31
CA ASP A 107 -4.24 23.54 15.97
C ASP A 107 -4.07 24.07 17.41
N LEU A 108 -2.92 23.78 18.03
CA LEU A 108 -2.51 24.22 19.35
C LEU A 108 -1.32 25.18 19.22
N VAL A 109 -1.57 26.44 19.56
CA VAL A 109 -0.52 27.45 19.71
C VAL A 109 -0.21 27.58 21.19
N VAL A 110 1.00 27.20 21.61
CA VAL A 110 1.44 27.42 22.99
C VAL A 110 1.75 28.91 23.14
N ALA A 111 0.99 29.59 24.00
CA ALA A 111 1.15 31.01 24.32
C ALA A 111 2.47 31.31 25.05
#